data_AF-A0A2R5L7J8-F1
#
_entry.id   AF-A0A2R5L7J8-F1
#
_cell.length_a   1.000
_cell.length_b   1.000
_cell.length_c   1.000
_cell.angle_alpha   90.00
_cell.angle_beta   90.00
_cell.angle_gamma   90.00
#
_symmetry.space_group_name_H-M   'P 1'
#
loop_
_entity.id
_entity.type
_entity.pdbx_description
1 polymer ?
#
loop_
_entity_poly.entity_id
_entity_poly.type
_entity_poly.pdbx_seq_one_letter_code
_entity_poly.pdbx_strand_id
1 'polypeptide(L)'
;MDYVSRRDFYQRRCLGAAFFLLLAYAVIVEWAVYFLSPWWSWPTLPLRNEINTRVLVVGDPQLLGLVNTAPGFFGAVELWDADRYIRKTFRRVHRFFKPHVVLFLGDVFDEAEFATDAHFGIYFKRFLSVFSDLNMAQAIIIPGDNDIGGEVTPPKKRIIRRFNRYFRSDPVVSHDKIDFVKVCYVTRSYAYRAFLRDKADHVRVVVSHLPLTPTYGSYVKDIVREIEPDLIFSGHDHLSEYIATGRANKMVEKMALRFTMDLVAARLNLSDGHVHEIQVPTCSYRMGTYNVGYGAAIIDPDRIVTYGVLWSPQRLAHLFGYLVVLTISLLLVLVAVTSPQSVLYLKIMFCRKHT
;
A
#
# COMPACT_ATOMS: atom_id res chain seq x y z
N MET A 1 36.35 15.59 -42.60
CA MET A 1 34.95 15.47 -42.15
C MET A 1 34.31 16.84 -42.30
N ASP A 2 33.45 17.00 -43.30
CA ASP A 2 32.82 18.28 -43.61
C ASP A 2 31.83 18.72 -42.53
N TYR A 3 31.55 20.02 -42.46
CA TYR A 3 30.68 20.64 -41.45
C TYR A 3 29.31 19.95 -41.32
N VAL A 4 28.73 19.54 -42.45
CA VAL A 4 27.47 18.78 -42.52
C VAL A 4 27.61 17.43 -41.78
N SER A 5 28.70 16.70 -42.03
CA SER A 5 28.97 15.42 -41.37
C SER A 5 29.19 15.56 -39.86
N ARG A 6 29.81 16.65 -39.38
CA ARG A 6 29.97 16.94 -37.94
C ARG A 6 28.66 17.32 -37.26
N ARG A 7 27.81 18.10 -37.94
CA ARG A 7 26.47 18.48 -37.46
C ARG A 7 25.57 17.25 -37.32
N ASP A 8 25.53 16.41 -38.35
CA ASP A 8 24.73 15.18 -38.34
C ASP A 8 25.21 14.21 -37.25
N PHE A 9 26.52 14.11 -37.05
CA PHE A 9 27.11 13.30 -35.97
C PHE A 9 26.69 13.80 -34.58
N TYR A 10 26.78 15.12 -34.33
CA TYR A 10 26.39 15.71 -33.04
C TYR A 10 24.89 15.58 -32.78
N GLN A 11 24.06 15.86 -33.78
CA GLN A 11 22.61 15.72 -33.69
C GLN A 11 22.21 14.28 -33.36
N ARG A 12 22.76 13.28 -34.07
CA ARG A 12 22.52 11.85 -33.79
C ARG A 12 22.95 11.47 -32.37
N ARG A 13 24.07 12.01 -31.88
CA ARG A 13 24.55 11.73 -30.51
C ARG A 13 23.63 12.30 -29.45
N CYS A 14 23.16 13.54 -29.60
CA CYS A 14 22.22 14.15 -28.65
C CYS A 14 20.85 13.44 -28.65
N LEU A 15 20.31 13.11 -29.83
CA LEU A 15 19.08 12.34 -29.95
C LEU A 15 19.23 10.92 -29.37
N GLY A 16 20.34 10.25 -29.66
CA GLY A 16 20.66 8.94 -29.09
C GLY A 16 20.81 8.96 -27.58
N ALA A 17 21.45 10.00 -27.02
CA ALA A 17 21.58 10.19 -25.58
C ALA A 17 20.22 10.43 -24.91
N ALA A 18 19.37 11.30 -25.48
CA ALA A 18 18.03 11.55 -24.98
C ALA A 18 17.17 10.26 -24.98
N PHE A 19 17.21 9.51 -26.08
CA PHE A 19 16.53 8.22 -26.18
C PHE A 19 17.03 7.21 -25.14
N PHE A 20 18.37 7.05 -25.02
CA PHE A 20 18.95 6.12 -24.07
C PHE A 20 18.65 6.51 -22.62
N LEU A 21 18.65 7.80 -22.29
CA LEU A 21 18.30 8.31 -20.97
C LEU A 21 16.85 7.94 -20.60
N LEU A 22 15.89 8.21 -21.49
CA LEU A 22 14.48 7.85 -21.32
C LEU A 22 14.29 6.35 -21.18
N LEU A 23 14.92 5.56 -22.06
CA LEU A 23 14.81 4.10 -22.06
C LEU A 23 15.42 3.51 -20.78
N ALA A 24 16.62 3.94 -20.39
CA ALA A 24 17.29 3.47 -19.19
C ALA A 24 16.46 3.80 -17.94
N TYR A 25 15.96 5.02 -17.83
CA TYR A 25 15.11 5.41 -16.70
C TYR A 25 13.82 4.59 -16.66
N ALA A 26 13.17 4.38 -17.81
CA ALA A 26 11.99 3.54 -17.91
C ALA A 26 12.27 2.09 -17.50
N VAL A 27 13.37 1.49 -17.94
CA VAL A 27 13.75 0.12 -17.52
C VAL A 27 14.01 0.04 -16.02
N ILE A 28 14.71 1.05 -15.46
CA ILE A 28 15.00 1.11 -14.03
C ILE A 28 13.70 1.19 -13.23
N VAL A 29 12.87 2.18 -13.51
CA VAL A 29 11.64 2.45 -12.74
C VAL A 29 10.57 1.41 -13.00
N GLU A 30 10.34 1.00 -14.25
CA GLU A 30 9.23 0.11 -14.62
C GLU A 30 9.57 -1.37 -14.45
N TRP A 31 10.82 -1.72 -14.19
CA TRP A 31 11.23 -3.11 -14.00
C TRP A 31 12.21 -3.26 -12.83
N ALA A 32 13.44 -2.75 -12.95
CA ALA A 32 14.54 -3.09 -12.05
C ALA A 32 14.24 -2.78 -10.58
N VAL A 33 13.72 -1.58 -10.29
CA VAL A 33 13.44 -1.14 -8.92
C VAL A 33 12.56 -2.12 -8.17
N TYR A 34 11.55 -2.71 -8.80
CA TYR A 34 10.66 -3.64 -8.12
C TYR A 34 11.29 -5.01 -7.86
N PHE A 35 12.34 -5.40 -8.59
CA PHE A 35 13.09 -6.63 -8.34
C PHE A 35 14.18 -6.43 -7.29
N LEU A 36 14.80 -5.25 -7.31
CA LEU A 36 15.94 -4.94 -6.48
C LEU A 36 15.53 -4.44 -5.09
N SER A 37 14.45 -3.64 -4.99
CA SER A 37 14.04 -3.01 -3.71
C SER A 37 13.88 -3.96 -2.53
N PRO A 38 13.32 -5.19 -2.70
CA PRO A 38 13.24 -6.14 -1.60
C PRO A 38 14.54 -6.38 -0.84
N TRP A 39 15.70 -6.31 -1.51
CA TRP A 39 17.00 -6.60 -0.87
C TRP A 39 17.45 -5.57 0.16
N TRP A 40 16.94 -4.34 0.11
CA TRP A 40 17.28 -3.30 1.07
C TRP A 40 16.08 -2.73 1.81
N SER A 41 14.85 -3.08 1.41
CA SER A 41 13.64 -2.53 2.01
C SER A 41 12.78 -3.58 2.71
N TRP A 42 13.05 -4.88 2.60
CA TRP A 42 12.27 -5.90 3.30
C TRP A 42 13.01 -6.44 4.52
N PRO A 43 12.32 -6.55 5.67
CA PRO A 43 12.93 -7.09 6.87
C PRO A 43 13.21 -8.58 6.73
N THR A 44 14.18 -9.05 7.50
CA THR A 44 14.46 -10.48 7.61
C THR A 44 13.34 -11.15 8.42
N LEU A 45 12.61 -12.07 7.78
CA LEU A 45 11.48 -12.79 8.36
C LEU A 45 11.78 -14.30 8.48
N PRO A 46 11.42 -14.97 9.58
CA PRO A 46 11.64 -16.40 9.78
C PRO A 46 10.64 -17.29 8.97
N LEU A 47 10.72 -17.24 7.64
CA LEU A 47 9.77 -17.90 6.73
C LEU A 47 9.91 -19.44 6.63
N ARG A 48 10.91 -20.04 7.28
CA ARG A 48 11.23 -21.48 7.12
C ARG A 48 10.51 -22.40 8.11
N ASN A 49 9.84 -21.86 9.12
CA ASN A 49 9.12 -22.66 10.10
C ASN A 49 7.70 -22.94 9.56
N GLU A 50 7.38 -24.21 9.27
CA GLU A 50 6.06 -24.57 8.70
C GLU A 50 4.93 -24.55 9.73
N ILE A 51 5.25 -24.49 11.03
CA ILE A 51 4.27 -24.50 12.12
C ILE A 51 3.63 -23.11 12.31
N ASN A 52 4.25 -22.04 11.82
CA ASN A 52 3.77 -20.68 12.04
C ASN A 52 2.62 -20.28 11.12
N THR A 53 1.76 -19.36 11.59
CA THR A 53 0.74 -18.76 10.74
C THR A 53 1.27 -17.46 10.13
N ARG A 54 1.34 -17.41 8.79
CA ARG A 54 1.75 -16.22 8.03
C ARG A 54 0.52 -15.39 7.63
N VAL A 55 0.44 -14.17 8.14
CA VAL A 55 -0.65 -13.23 7.91
C VAL A 55 -0.10 -12.02 7.11
N LEU A 56 -0.52 -11.89 5.86
CA LEU A 56 -0.25 -10.71 5.05
C LEU A 56 -1.36 -9.68 5.30
N VAL A 57 -1.01 -8.44 5.56
CA VAL A 57 -1.96 -7.38 5.90
C VAL A 57 -1.89 -6.26 4.87
N VAL A 58 -3.04 -5.96 4.27
CA VAL A 58 -3.21 -4.98 3.21
C VAL A 58 -4.01 -3.80 3.76
N GLY A 59 -3.35 -2.66 3.94
CA GLY A 59 -3.98 -1.40 4.30
C GLY A 59 -4.39 -0.60 3.06
N ASP A 60 -5.60 -0.05 3.10
CA ASP A 60 -6.11 1.03 2.24
C ASP A 60 -5.68 0.92 0.75
N PRO A 61 -6.06 -0.16 0.02
CA PRO A 61 -5.81 -0.25 -1.41
C PRO A 61 -6.37 0.93 -2.21
N GLN A 62 -7.55 1.41 -1.80
CA GLN A 62 -8.31 2.51 -2.39
C GLN A 62 -8.20 2.52 -3.91
N LEU A 63 -8.69 1.44 -4.53
CA LEU A 63 -8.72 1.38 -5.99
C LEU A 63 -9.60 2.51 -6.50
N LEU A 64 -8.98 3.39 -7.29
CA LEU A 64 -9.61 4.62 -7.77
C LEU A 64 -10.89 4.31 -8.54
N GLY A 65 -11.90 5.15 -8.38
CA GLY A 65 -13.23 5.02 -8.93
C GLY A 65 -13.43 5.82 -10.20
N LEU A 66 -14.60 5.67 -10.82
CA LEU A 66 -14.92 6.32 -12.08
C LEU A 66 -15.48 7.74 -11.90
N VAL A 67 -15.92 8.11 -10.70
CA VAL A 67 -16.52 9.43 -10.43
C VAL A 67 -15.45 10.42 -9.96
N ASN A 68 -14.59 10.01 -9.03
CA ASN A 68 -13.51 10.83 -8.48
C ASN A 68 -12.28 10.92 -9.40
N THR A 69 -12.16 10.05 -10.40
CA THR A 69 -11.10 10.11 -11.40
C THR A 69 -11.52 10.97 -12.59
N ALA A 70 -10.61 11.81 -13.09
CA ALA A 70 -10.86 12.65 -14.26
C ALA A 70 -11.34 11.82 -15.47
N PRO A 71 -12.30 12.30 -16.28
CA PRO A 71 -12.72 11.58 -17.46
C PRO A 71 -11.64 11.61 -18.56
N GLY A 72 -11.72 10.63 -19.47
CA GLY A 72 -10.90 10.59 -20.68
C GLY A 72 -9.51 9.97 -20.49
N PHE A 73 -8.59 10.33 -21.39
CA PHE A 73 -7.29 9.65 -21.50
C PHE A 73 -6.46 9.72 -20.22
N PHE A 74 -6.36 10.89 -19.59
CA PHE A 74 -5.52 11.07 -18.40
C PHE A 74 -6.02 10.26 -17.20
N GLY A 75 -7.32 10.23 -16.95
CA GLY A 75 -7.87 9.39 -15.88
C GLY A 75 -7.79 7.90 -16.19
N ALA A 76 -7.88 7.50 -17.46
CA ALA A 76 -7.65 6.11 -17.84
C ALA A 76 -6.20 5.68 -17.56
N VAL A 77 -5.22 6.56 -17.80
CA VAL A 77 -3.81 6.33 -17.45
C VAL A 77 -3.62 6.26 -15.94
N GLU A 78 -4.30 7.14 -15.18
CA GLU A 78 -4.27 7.18 -13.73
C GLU A 78 -4.80 5.90 -13.08
N LEU A 79 -5.99 5.45 -13.51
CA LEU A 79 -6.58 4.17 -13.10
C LEU A 79 -5.67 2.99 -13.44
N TRP A 80 -5.14 2.98 -14.66
CA TRP A 80 -4.24 1.93 -15.12
C TRP A 80 -2.96 1.87 -14.29
N ASP A 81 -2.34 3.02 -14.01
CA ASP A 81 -1.07 3.05 -13.26
C ASP A 81 -1.27 2.64 -11.81
N ALA A 82 -2.33 3.13 -11.15
CA ALA A 82 -2.68 2.75 -9.78
C ALA A 82 -2.92 1.24 -9.66
N ASP A 83 -3.78 0.68 -10.52
CA ASP A 83 -4.09 -0.76 -10.54
C ASP A 83 -2.85 -1.59 -10.85
N ARG A 84 -2.04 -1.16 -11.84
CA ARG A 84 -0.80 -1.85 -12.23
C ARG A 84 0.22 -1.83 -11.11
N TYR A 85 0.36 -0.71 -10.39
CA TYR A 85 1.27 -0.58 -9.26
C TYR A 85 0.91 -1.59 -8.17
N ILE A 86 -0.33 -1.54 -7.67
CA ILE A 86 -0.80 -2.42 -6.58
C ILE A 86 -0.72 -3.89 -7.02
N ARG A 87 -1.15 -4.22 -8.24
CA ARG A 87 -1.03 -5.59 -8.78
C ARG A 87 0.41 -6.09 -8.75
N LYS A 88 1.35 -5.23 -9.14
CA LYS A 88 2.76 -5.57 -9.29
C LYS A 88 3.48 -5.71 -7.95
N THR A 89 3.14 -4.89 -6.96
CA THR A 89 3.69 -4.96 -5.60
C THR A 89 3.05 -6.10 -4.81
N PHE A 90 1.72 -6.22 -4.82
CA PHE A 90 0.97 -7.30 -4.18
C PHE A 90 1.44 -8.68 -4.66
N ARG A 91 1.54 -8.89 -5.97
CA ARG A 91 2.04 -10.16 -6.54
C ARG A 91 3.41 -10.54 -6.00
N ARG A 92 4.32 -9.58 -5.82
CA ARG A 92 5.67 -9.85 -5.31
C ARG A 92 5.64 -10.22 -3.84
N VAL A 93 4.98 -9.40 -3.01
CA VAL A 93 4.91 -9.69 -1.56
C VAL A 93 4.19 -11.00 -1.31
N HIS A 94 3.10 -11.29 -2.04
CA HIS A 94 2.34 -12.52 -1.90
C HIS A 94 3.18 -13.76 -2.26
N ARG A 95 3.92 -13.72 -3.38
CA ARG A 95 4.78 -14.83 -3.81
C ARG A 95 5.99 -15.05 -2.91
N PHE A 96 6.55 -13.97 -2.38
CA PHE A 96 7.66 -14.04 -1.42
C PHE A 96 7.20 -14.59 -0.07
N PHE A 97 6.14 -14.00 0.49
CA PHE A 97 5.68 -14.27 1.85
C PHE A 97 4.81 -15.53 1.96
N LYS A 98 4.14 -15.93 0.86
CA LYS A 98 3.25 -17.11 0.78
C LYS A 98 2.27 -17.17 1.96
N PRO A 99 1.39 -16.17 2.13
CA PRO A 99 0.54 -16.08 3.32
C PRO A 99 -0.44 -17.24 3.43
N HIS A 100 -0.77 -17.61 4.67
CA HIS A 100 -1.88 -18.50 4.98
C HIS A 100 -3.21 -17.72 5.05
N VAL A 101 -3.14 -16.49 5.58
CA VAL A 101 -4.27 -15.54 5.70
C VAL A 101 -3.88 -14.19 5.10
N VAL A 102 -4.80 -13.55 4.38
CA VAL A 102 -4.64 -12.18 3.88
C VAL A 102 -5.73 -11.30 4.47
N LEU A 103 -5.34 -10.31 5.26
CA LEU A 103 -6.24 -9.33 5.84
C LEU A 103 -6.31 -8.09 4.94
N PHE A 104 -7.51 -7.59 4.66
CA PHE A 104 -7.73 -6.27 4.06
C PHE A 104 -8.41 -5.37 5.08
N LEU A 105 -7.75 -4.29 5.48
CA LEU A 105 -8.14 -3.44 6.61
C LEU A 105 -9.10 -2.32 6.21
N GLY A 106 -9.96 -2.53 5.22
CA GLY A 106 -10.89 -1.52 4.73
C GLY A 106 -10.31 -0.66 3.62
N ASP A 107 -11.13 0.31 3.22
CA ASP A 107 -10.88 1.23 2.14
C ASP A 107 -10.38 0.52 0.89
N VAL A 108 -11.14 -0.51 0.50
CA VAL A 108 -10.84 -1.31 -0.69
C VAL A 108 -11.00 -0.46 -1.96
N PHE A 109 -12.02 0.40 -1.96
CA PHE A 109 -12.33 1.34 -3.04
C PHE A 109 -12.35 2.77 -2.50
N ASP A 110 -11.99 3.73 -3.34
CA ASP A 110 -11.95 5.15 -2.99
C ASP A 110 -13.34 5.82 -2.88
N GLU A 111 -14.37 5.26 -3.52
CA GLU A 111 -15.68 5.91 -3.65
C GLU A 111 -16.87 4.95 -3.51
N ALA A 112 -16.65 3.79 -2.91
CA ALA A 112 -17.68 2.75 -2.82
C ALA A 112 -18.91 3.17 -2.00
N GLU A 113 -18.81 4.15 -1.10
CA GLU A 113 -19.93 4.64 -0.31
C GLU A 113 -21.06 5.27 -1.15
N PHE A 114 -20.72 5.92 -2.26
CA PHE A 114 -21.67 6.58 -3.16
C PHE A 114 -21.74 5.99 -4.57
N ALA A 115 -20.89 5.01 -4.90
CA ALA A 115 -20.96 4.28 -6.16
C ALA A 115 -22.36 3.69 -6.45
N THR A 116 -22.75 3.64 -7.72
CA THR A 116 -23.92 2.86 -8.16
C THR A 116 -23.65 1.36 -8.05
N ASP A 117 -24.69 0.51 -8.05
CA ASP A 117 -24.48 -0.95 -8.01
C ASP A 117 -23.73 -1.46 -9.26
N ALA A 118 -23.89 -0.79 -10.40
CA ALA A 118 -23.14 -1.08 -11.62
C ALA A 118 -21.64 -0.73 -11.47
N HIS A 119 -21.34 0.47 -10.97
CA HIS A 119 -19.96 0.89 -10.71
C HIS A 119 -19.27 -0.01 -9.69
N PHE A 120 -19.95 -0.35 -8.59
CA PHE A 120 -19.41 -1.27 -7.60
C PHE A 120 -19.05 -2.64 -8.21
N GLY A 121 -19.88 -3.17 -9.12
CA GLY A 121 -19.57 -4.40 -9.85
C GLY A 121 -18.33 -4.28 -10.75
N ILE A 122 -18.09 -3.12 -11.36
CA ILE A 122 -16.86 -2.83 -12.11
C ILE A 122 -15.65 -2.80 -11.17
N TYR A 123 -15.79 -2.15 -10.01
CA TYR A 123 -14.70 -2.01 -9.04
C TYR A 123 -14.32 -3.37 -8.46
N PHE A 124 -15.31 -4.21 -8.16
CA PHE A 124 -15.07 -5.59 -7.71
C PHE A 124 -14.36 -6.44 -8.78
N LYS A 125 -14.73 -6.33 -10.06
CA LYS A 125 -14.00 -7.01 -11.14
C LYS A 125 -12.54 -6.55 -11.23
N ARG A 126 -12.29 -5.24 -11.04
CA ARG A 126 -10.93 -4.69 -10.98
C ARG A 126 -10.18 -5.20 -9.76
N PHE A 127 -10.81 -5.25 -8.59
CA PHE A 127 -10.24 -5.84 -7.38
C PHE A 127 -9.73 -7.27 -7.63
N LEU A 128 -10.56 -8.15 -8.20
CA LEU A 128 -10.16 -9.52 -8.53
C LEU A 128 -8.99 -9.56 -9.54
N SER A 129 -8.93 -8.60 -10.47
CA SER A 129 -7.84 -8.50 -11.44
C SER A 129 -6.53 -7.96 -10.83
N VAL A 130 -6.62 -6.98 -9.92
CA VAL A 130 -5.48 -6.37 -9.24
C VAL A 130 -4.88 -7.37 -8.25
N PHE A 131 -5.71 -8.05 -7.48
CA PHE A 131 -5.31 -9.07 -6.51
C PHE A 131 -5.37 -10.48 -7.09
N SER A 132 -4.93 -10.68 -8.34
CA SER A 132 -5.08 -11.96 -9.05
C SER A 132 -4.39 -13.17 -8.40
N ASP A 133 -3.35 -12.94 -7.59
CA ASP A 133 -2.64 -14.01 -6.88
C ASP A 133 -3.32 -14.35 -5.53
N LEU A 134 -4.35 -13.61 -5.11
CA LEU A 134 -5.12 -13.85 -3.89
C LEU A 134 -6.09 -15.02 -4.08
N ASN A 135 -6.02 -16.00 -3.19
CA ASN A 135 -7.13 -16.92 -3.01
C ASN A 135 -8.16 -16.28 -2.07
N MET A 136 -9.38 -16.02 -2.57
CA MET A 136 -10.46 -15.41 -1.78
C MET A 136 -10.84 -16.23 -0.54
N ALA A 137 -10.56 -17.53 -0.49
CA ALA A 137 -10.76 -18.35 0.71
C ALA A 137 -9.80 -18.00 1.87
N GLN A 138 -8.64 -17.41 1.55
CA GLN A 138 -7.66 -16.92 2.53
C GLN A 138 -7.93 -15.47 2.96
N ALA A 139 -8.86 -14.78 2.30
CA ALA A 139 -9.07 -13.35 2.45
C ALA A 139 -10.08 -13.04 3.57
N ILE A 140 -9.66 -12.21 4.52
CA ILE A 140 -10.54 -11.61 5.52
C ILE A 140 -10.58 -10.12 5.24
N ILE A 141 -11.71 -9.67 4.69
CA ILE A 141 -11.91 -8.30 4.24
C ILE A 141 -12.93 -7.63 5.18
N ILE A 142 -12.57 -6.47 5.72
CA ILE A 142 -13.46 -5.57 6.44
C ILE A 142 -13.68 -4.29 5.60
N PRO A 143 -14.80 -3.56 5.79
CA PRO A 143 -15.00 -2.27 5.14
C PRO A 143 -14.29 -1.14 5.89
N GLY A 144 -13.81 -0.15 5.14
CA GLY A 144 -13.43 1.18 5.67
C GLY A 144 -14.53 2.22 5.47
N ASP A 145 -14.26 3.48 5.79
CA ASP A 145 -15.23 4.55 5.65
C ASP A 145 -15.50 4.95 4.20
N ASN A 146 -14.52 4.84 3.28
CA ASN A 146 -14.76 5.03 1.84
C ASN A 146 -15.60 3.89 1.22
N ASP A 147 -15.66 2.73 1.89
CA ASP A 147 -16.44 1.58 1.41
C ASP A 147 -17.93 1.66 1.78
N ILE A 148 -18.24 2.14 2.99
CA ILE A 148 -19.59 2.08 3.56
C ILE A 148 -20.15 3.42 4.07
N GLY A 149 -19.38 4.49 3.95
CA GLY A 149 -19.58 5.79 4.59
C GLY A 149 -19.02 5.81 6.00
N GLY A 150 -18.92 6.97 6.62
CA GLY A 150 -18.38 7.12 7.98
C GLY A 150 -17.67 8.44 8.23
N GLU A 151 -17.02 8.99 7.21
CA GLU A 151 -16.27 10.25 7.28
C GLU A 151 -17.20 11.47 7.25
N VAL A 152 -18.01 11.56 6.18
CA VAL A 152 -18.93 12.69 5.96
C VAL A 152 -20.37 12.30 6.25
N THR A 153 -20.79 11.12 5.78
CA THR A 153 -22.17 10.64 5.97
C THR A 153 -22.21 9.36 6.80
N PRO A 154 -23.20 9.20 7.70
CA PRO A 154 -23.34 7.97 8.47
C PRO A 154 -23.52 6.74 7.56
N PRO A 155 -22.93 5.59 7.92
CA PRO A 155 -23.03 4.39 7.11
C PRO A 155 -24.48 3.96 6.86
N LYS A 156 -24.86 3.80 5.59
CA LYS A 156 -26.22 3.42 5.21
C LYS A 156 -26.36 1.90 5.15
N LYS A 157 -27.42 1.35 5.75
CA LYS A 157 -27.70 -0.12 5.75
C LYS A 157 -27.64 -0.75 4.36
N ARG A 158 -28.09 -0.05 3.32
CA ARG A 158 -28.04 -0.54 1.92
C ARG A 158 -26.60 -0.73 1.43
N ILE A 159 -25.70 0.21 1.76
CA ILE A 159 -24.31 0.19 1.33
C ILE A 159 -23.55 -0.90 2.06
N ILE A 160 -23.73 -1.01 3.39
CA ILE A 160 -23.18 -2.12 4.18
C ILE A 160 -23.62 -3.47 3.62
N ARG A 161 -24.92 -3.64 3.33
CA ARG A 161 -25.44 -4.87 2.69
C ARG A 161 -24.82 -5.11 1.32
N ARG A 162 -24.59 -4.07 0.51
CA ARG A 162 -23.93 -4.23 -0.78
C ARG A 162 -22.50 -4.75 -0.62
N PHE A 163 -21.70 -4.13 0.23
CA PHE A 163 -20.33 -4.57 0.52
C PHE A 163 -20.32 -6.05 0.95
N ASN A 164 -21.19 -6.40 1.92
CA ASN A 164 -21.31 -7.76 2.45
C ASN A 164 -21.85 -8.81 1.45
N ARG A 165 -22.40 -8.41 0.29
CA ARG A 165 -22.77 -9.35 -0.78
C ARG A 165 -21.56 -9.78 -1.61
N TYR A 166 -20.59 -8.89 -1.77
CA TYR A 166 -19.36 -9.16 -2.53
C TYR A 166 -18.25 -9.72 -1.65
N PHE A 167 -18.23 -9.32 -0.37
CA PHE A 167 -17.26 -9.75 0.62
C PHE A 167 -17.95 -10.46 1.78
N ARG A 168 -17.36 -11.55 2.29
CA ARG A 168 -17.94 -12.34 3.39
C ARG A 168 -18.18 -11.49 4.64
N SER A 169 -19.35 -11.63 5.26
CA SER A 169 -19.76 -10.87 6.44
C SER A 169 -19.55 -11.59 7.78
N ASP A 170 -18.82 -12.71 7.78
CA ASP A 170 -18.54 -13.50 8.99
C ASP A 170 -17.83 -12.62 10.04
N PRO A 171 -18.40 -12.39 11.25
CA PRO A 171 -17.79 -11.53 12.26
C PRO A 171 -16.53 -12.10 12.89
N VAL A 172 -16.41 -13.44 12.94
CA VAL A 172 -15.27 -14.16 13.47
C VAL A 172 -14.86 -15.23 12.45
N VAL A 173 -13.58 -15.27 12.12
CA VAL A 173 -12.98 -16.28 11.24
C VAL A 173 -11.80 -16.89 11.98
N SER A 174 -11.79 -18.21 12.14
CA SER A 174 -10.68 -18.91 12.79
C SER A 174 -9.78 -19.59 11.76
N HIS A 175 -8.48 -19.55 11.99
CA HIS A 175 -7.47 -20.31 11.25
C HIS A 175 -6.46 -20.86 12.26
N ASP A 176 -6.27 -22.18 12.29
CA ASP A 176 -5.53 -22.87 13.34
C ASP A 176 -6.01 -22.45 14.76
N LYS A 177 -5.10 -22.01 15.63
CA LYS A 177 -5.39 -21.49 16.98
C LYS A 177 -5.48 -19.96 17.01
N ILE A 178 -5.91 -19.34 15.91
CA ILE A 178 -6.01 -17.89 15.79
C ILE A 178 -7.43 -17.51 15.40
N ASP A 179 -8.05 -16.68 16.23
CA ASP A 179 -9.38 -16.12 15.97
C ASP A 179 -9.24 -14.68 15.47
N PHE A 180 -9.62 -14.45 14.21
CA PHE A 180 -9.72 -13.12 13.61
C PHE A 180 -11.12 -12.56 13.85
N VAL A 181 -11.21 -11.51 14.67
CA VAL A 181 -12.48 -10.86 15.03
C VAL A 181 -12.59 -9.54 14.29
N LYS A 182 -13.58 -9.44 13.39
CA LYS A 182 -13.85 -8.22 12.63
C LYS A 182 -14.55 -7.19 13.52
N VAL A 183 -13.94 -6.02 13.66
CA VAL A 183 -14.50 -4.88 14.40
C VAL A 183 -14.64 -3.71 13.44
N CYS A 184 -15.86 -3.18 13.33
CA CYS A 184 -16.14 -2.02 12.49
C CYS A 184 -16.48 -0.83 13.39
N TYR A 185 -15.47 -0.03 13.73
CA TYR A 185 -15.64 1.16 14.56
C TYR A 185 -16.63 2.16 13.95
N VAL A 186 -16.63 2.30 12.62
CA VAL A 186 -17.51 3.21 11.89
C VAL A 186 -19.00 2.94 12.17
N THR A 187 -19.39 1.66 12.25
CA THR A 187 -20.79 1.26 12.54
C THR A 187 -21.05 1.01 14.02
N ARG A 188 -20.00 1.00 14.86
CA ARG A 188 -20.04 0.60 16.28
C ARG A 188 -20.80 -0.71 16.51
N SER A 189 -20.64 -1.66 15.59
CA SER A 189 -21.38 -2.92 15.60
C SER A 189 -20.87 -3.87 16.68
N TYR A 190 -21.78 -4.55 17.38
CA TYR A 190 -21.48 -5.63 18.33
C TYR A 190 -21.74 -7.03 17.74
N ALA A 191 -21.76 -7.15 16.41
CA ALA A 191 -22.09 -8.42 15.72
C ALA A 191 -21.20 -9.60 16.17
N TYR A 192 -19.95 -9.33 16.58
CA TYR A 192 -19.03 -10.35 17.08
C TYR A 192 -19.56 -11.09 18.33
N ARG A 193 -20.39 -10.45 19.18
CA ARG A 193 -20.83 -11.03 20.46
C ARG A 193 -21.54 -12.38 20.29
N ALA A 194 -22.27 -12.56 19.19
CA ALA A 194 -22.97 -13.80 18.90
C ALA A 194 -22.06 -14.94 18.43
N PHE A 195 -20.81 -14.64 18.08
CA PHE A 195 -19.85 -15.59 17.48
C PHE A 195 -18.57 -15.75 18.30
N LEU A 196 -18.34 -14.89 19.29
CA LEU A 196 -17.24 -15.05 20.23
C LEU A 196 -17.40 -16.36 20.98
N ARG A 197 -16.31 -17.12 21.00
CA ARG A 197 -16.18 -18.32 21.81
C ARG A 197 -15.32 -18.00 23.03
N ASP A 198 -15.27 -18.93 23.98
CA ASP A 198 -14.28 -18.85 25.04
C ASP A 198 -12.88 -18.78 24.44
N LYS A 199 -12.02 -17.92 24.98
CA LYS A 199 -10.73 -17.60 24.36
C LYS A 199 -9.77 -18.80 24.37
N ALA A 200 -9.95 -19.74 25.30
CA ALA A 200 -9.11 -20.92 25.45
C ALA A 200 -7.61 -20.57 25.29
N ASP A 201 -6.86 -21.40 24.56
CA ASP A 201 -5.45 -21.15 24.21
C ASP A 201 -5.27 -20.34 22.91
N HIS A 202 -6.36 -19.91 22.26
CA HIS A 202 -6.30 -19.19 20.99
C HIS A 202 -5.69 -17.79 21.13
N VAL A 203 -4.95 -17.37 20.10
CA VAL A 203 -4.56 -15.97 19.91
C VAL A 203 -5.73 -15.24 19.28
N ARG A 204 -6.13 -14.11 19.86
CA ARG A 204 -7.24 -13.32 19.33
C ARG A 204 -6.76 -12.04 18.67
N VAL A 205 -6.96 -11.98 17.36
CA VAL A 205 -6.55 -10.88 16.50
C VAL A 205 -7.79 -10.06 16.13
N VAL A 206 -7.86 -8.81 16.57
CA VAL A 206 -8.89 -7.88 16.09
C VAL A 206 -8.45 -7.26 14.78
N VAL A 207 -9.37 -7.23 13.82
CA VAL A 207 -9.18 -6.60 12.51
C VAL A 207 -10.12 -5.40 12.46
N SER A 208 -9.54 -4.20 12.44
CA SER A 208 -10.27 -2.93 12.39
C SER A 208 -9.74 -2.06 11.25
N HIS A 209 -10.57 -1.16 10.73
CA HIS A 209 -10.11 -0.16 9.77
C HIS A 209 -9.51 1.02 10.54
N LEU A 210 -10.33 1.67 11.38
CA LEU A 210 -9.88 2.74 12.28
C LEU A 210 -9.04 2.17 13.44
N PRO A 211 -7.96 2.86 13.85
CA PRO A 211 -7.23 2.52 15.06
C PRO A 211 -8.10 2.60 16.31
N LEU A 212 -7.90 1.67 17.25
CA LEU A 212 -8.80 1.50 18.40
C LEU A 212 -8.18 1.99 19.72
N THR A 213 -6.96 1.56 20.03
CA THR A 213 -6.30 1.86 21.31
C THR A 213 -5.89 3.32 21.49
N PRO A 214 -5.58 4.12 20.44
CA PRO A 214 -5.38 5.56 20.60
C PRO A 214 -6.64 6.31 21.05
N THR A 215 -7.81 5.83 20.61
CA THR A 215 -9.11 6.48 20.82
C THR A 215 -9.97 5.66 21.77
N TYR A 216 -9.62 5.72 23.06
CA TYR A 216 -10.18 4.85 24.11
C TYR A 216 -11.60 5.24 24.60
N GLY A 217 -12.57 5.24 23.67
CA GLY A 217 -13.98 5.51 23.94
C GLY A 217 -14.74 4.33 24.59
N SER A 218 -16.03 4.52 24.90
CA SER A 218 -16.87 3.48 25.52
C SER A 218 -16.97 2.21 24.67
N TYR A 219 -17.11 2.36 23.35
CA TYR A 219 -17.16 1.23 22.43
C TYR A 219 -15.86 0.41 22.42
N VAL A 220 -14.70 1.09 22.41
CA VAL A 220 -13.39 0.41 22.49
C VAL A 220 -13.20 -0.28 23.84
N LYS A 221 -13.68 0.33 24.93
CA LYS A 221 -13.67 -0.31 26.26
C LYS A 221 -14.42 -1.63 26.27
N ASP A 222 -15.60 -1.69 25.64
CA ASP A 222 -16.35 -2.94 25.52
C ASP A 222 -15.60 -3.97 24.67
N ILE A 223 -15.04 -3.56 23.52
CA ILE A 223 -14.21 -4.43 22.68
C ILE A 223 -13.05 -5.03 23.47
N VAL A 224 -12.24 -4.20 24.13
CA VAL A 224 -11.05 -4.68 24.86
C VAL A 224 -11.46 -5.60 26.01
N ARG A 225 -12.59 -5.33 26.68
CA ARG A 225 -13.10 -6.16 27.78
C ARG A 225 -13.68 -7.49 27.31
N GLU A 226 -14.45 -7.50 26.22
CA GLU A 226 -15.24 -8.66 25.81
C GLU A 226 -14.51 -9.54 24.81
N ILE A 227 -13.77 -8.92 23.90
CA ILE A 227 -12.92 -9.64 22.95
C ILE A 227 -11.62 -10.02 23.63
N GLU A 228 -11.09 -9.25 24.58
CA GLU A 228 -9.76 -9.51 25.16
C GLU A 228 -8.66 -9.71 24.11
N PRO A 229 -8.50 -8.78 23.14
CA PRO A 229 -7.56 -8.95 22.03
C PRO A 229 -6.12 -9.10 22.52
N ASP A 230 -5.34 -9.95 21.85
CA ASP A 230 -3.89 -10.02 22.03
C ASP A 230 -3.19 -9.09 21.04
N LEU A 231 -3.72 -9.03 19.82
CA LEU A 231 -3.19 -8.25 18.71
C LEU A 231 -4.34 -7.54 17.99
N ILE A 232 -4.08 -6.34 17.50
CA ILE A 232 -4.99 -5.54 16.67
C ILE A 232 -4.23 -5.11 15.42
N PHE A 233 -4.83 -5.31 14.24
CA PHE A 233 -4.40 -4.68 13.00
C PHE A 233 -5.39 -3.60 12.61
N SER A 234 -4.88 -2.41 12.32
CA SER A 234 -5.64 -1.24 11.85
C SER A 234 -4.97 -0.53 10.67
N GLY A 235 -5.72 0.26 9.91
CA GLY A 235 -5.29 1.05 8.75
C GLY A 235 -5.72 2.51 8.91
N HIS A 236 -6.35 3.10 7.88
CA HIS A 236 -6.96 4.44 7.86
C HIS A 236 -5.97 5.62 7.93
N ASP A 237 -5.09 5.68 8.94
CA ASP A 237 -4.17 6.82 9.11
C ASP A 237 -3.02 6.82 8.08
N HIS A 238 -2.87 5.71 7.33
CA HIS A 238 -1.78 5.45 6.38
C HIS A 238 -0.39 5.45 7.04
N LEU A 239 -0.36 5.26 8.36
CA LEU A 239 0.84 5.21 9.18
C LEU A 239 1.32 3.76 9.34
N SER A 240 2.55 3.61 9.80
CA SER A 240 3.16 2.31 10.06
C SER A 240 3.64 2.26 11.50
N GLU A 241 2.71 2.18 12.45
CA GLU A 241 2.98 2.43 13.87
C GLU A 241 2.68 1.21 14.74
N TYR A 242 3.35 1.16 15.88
CA TYR A 242 3.13 0.14 16.90
C TYR A 242 2.79 0.79 18.23
N ILE A 243 1.70 0.31 18.82
CA ILE A 243 1.15 0.82 20.06
C ILE A 243 0.94 -0.38 20.99
N ALA A 244 1.45 -0.28 22.22
CA ALA A 244 1.19 -1.23 23.29
C ALA A 244 0.41 -0.53 24.39
N THR A 245 -0.76 -1.08 24.71
CA THR A 245 -1.65 -0.57 25.75
C THR A 245 -1.72 -1.59 26.88
N GLY A 246 -1.48 -1.17 28.12
CA GLY A 246 -1.55 -2.05 29.27
C GLY A 246 -2.97 -2.58 29.48
N ARG A 247 -3.12 -3.91 29.65
CA ARG A 247 -4.46 -4.51 29.84
C ARG A 247 -5.10 -4.09 31.16
N ALA A 248 -4.30 -3.91 32.21
CA ALA A 248 -4.76 -3.60 33.55
C ALA A 248 -5.16 -2.13 33.73
N ASN A 249 -4.28 -1.20 33.32
CA ASN A 249 -4.48 0.24 33.48
C ASN A 249 -5.19 0.88 32.28
N LYS A 250 -5.27 0.19 31.14
CA LYS A 250 -5.89 0.66 29.89
C LYS A 250 -5.26 1.95 29.35
N MET A 251 -4.00 2.19 29.70
CA MET A 251 -3.23 3.34 29.24
C MET A 251 -2.28 2.91 28.14
N VAL A 252 -2.01 3.80 27.19
CA VAL A 252 -0.94 3.60 26.21
C VAL A 252 0.38 3.66 26.97
N GLU A 253 1.10 2.54 27.03
CA GLU A 253 2.36 2.42 27.77
C GLU A 253 3.57 2.57 26.84
N LYS A 254 3.40 2.18 25.57
CA LYS A 254 4.44 2.33 24.56
C LYS A 254 3.82 2.71 23.23
N MET A 255 4.41 3.70 22.60
CA MET A 255 4.12 4.09 21.22
C MET A 255 5.46 4.22 20.50
N ALA A 256 5.66 3.40 19.48
CA ALA A 256 6.81 3.50 18.60
C ALA A 256 6.34 4.07 17.25
N LEU A 257 6.88 5.23 16.90
CA LEU A 257 6.63 5.86 15.61
C LEU A 257 7.39 5.11 14.51
N ARG A 258 6.66 4.75 13.46
CA ARG A 258 7.16 4.32 12.13
C ARG A 258 8.10 3.13 12.20
N PHE A 259 7.59 1.92 11.99
CA PHE A 259 8.44 0.85 11.44
C PHE A 259 9.23 1.47 10.29
N THR A 260 10.55 1.44 10.37
CA THR A 260 11.39 2.09 9.37
C THR A 260 11.62 1.13 8.21
N MET A 261 12.36 1.55 7.20
CA MET A 261 12.96 0.61 6.24
C MET A 261 14.16 -0.11 6.87
N ASP A 262 14.07 -0.47 8.16
CA ASP A 262 15.06 -1.29 8.83
C ASP A 262 14.88 -2.75 8.42
N LEU A 263 16.01 -3.44 8.26
CA LEU A 263 16.03 -4.84 7.86
C LEU A 263 15.66 -5.80 9.01
N VAL A 264 15.31 -5.26 10.17
CA VAL A 264 15.01 -6.00 11.40
C VAL A 264 13.52 -6.00 11.65
N ALA A 265 12.92 -7.20 11.67
CA ALA A 265 11.52 -7.35 12.06
C ALA A 265 11.36 -7.13 13.57
N ALA A 266 10.26 -6.49 13.95
CA ALA A 266 9.87 -6.39 15.35
C ALA A 266 9.42 -7.75 15.88
N ARG A 267 9.73 -8.01 17.14
CA ARG A 267 9.26 -9.18 17.89
C ARG A 267 8.40 -8.72 19.06
N LEU A 268 7.17 -9.23 19.11
CA LEU A 268 6.18 -8.91 20.13
C LEU A 268 5.86 -10.18 20.91
N ASN A 269 5.82 -10.10 22.24
CA ASN A 269 5.38 -11.20 23.09
C ASN A 269 3.96 -10.92 23.54
N LEU A 270 2.98 -11.65 22.98
CA LEU A 270 1.57 -11.42 23.29
C LEU A 270 1.17 -11.82 24.72
N SER A 271 2.08 -12.43 25.48
CA SER A 271 1.86 -12.82 26.88
C SER A 271 2.40 -11.79 27.88
N ASP A 272 2.85 -10.61 27.42
CA ASP A 272 3.48 -9.58 28.25
C ASP A 272 2.49 -8.68 29.02
N GLY A 273 1.19 -8.97 28.93
CA GLY A 273 0.14 -8.21 29.61
C GLY A 273 -0.38 -6.99 28.84
N HIS A 274 0.08 -6.75 27.61
CA HIS A 274 -0.42 -5.67 26.77
C HIS A 274 -1.50 -6.14 25.78
N VAL A 275 -2.15 -5.14 25.18
CA VAL A 275 -2.82 -5.24 23.89
C VAL A 275 -1.91 -4.56 22.88
N HIS A 276 -1.47 -5.32 21.89
CA HIS A 276 -0.62 -4.80 20.81
C HIS A 276 -1.48 -4.34 19.65
N GLU A 277 -1.33 -3.09 19.22
CA GLU A 277 -1.95 -2.58 18.01
C GLU A 277 -0.88 -2.19 17.00
N ILE A 278 -1.04 -2.69 15.78
CA ILE A 278 -0.19 -2.41 14.64
C ILE A 278 -1.05 -1.69 13.61
N GLN A 279 -0.72 -0.41 13.40
CA GLN A 279 -1.24 0.34 12.26
C GLN A 279 -0.40 -0.02 11.03
N VAL A 280 -1.06 -0.48 9.99
CA VAL A 280 -0.44 -0.98 8.76
C VAL A 280 -0.51 0.14 7.72
N PRO A 281 0.61 0.42 7.02
CA PRO A 281 0.61 1.47 6.01
C PRO A 281 -0.31 1.12 4.85
N THR A 282 -0.79 2.14 4.15
CA THR A 282 -1.44 1.97 2.85
C THR A 282 -0.50 1.27 1.87
N CYS A 283 -1.07 0.42 1.01
CA CYS A 283 -0.34 -0.15 -0.13
C CYS A 283 -0.44 0.70 -1.41
N SER A 284 -1.19 1.80 -1.36
CA SER A 284 -1.50 2.66 -2.50
C SER A 284 -0.72 3.96 -2.44
N TYR A 285 0.13 4.22 -3.43
CA TYR A 285 0.84 5.51 -3.54
C TYR A 285 -0.11 6.70 -3.78
N ARG A 286 -1.38 6.43 -4.09
CA ARG A 286 -2.40 7.43 -4.36
C ARG A 286 -2.88 8.15 -3.10
N MET A 287 -2.45 7.70 -1.92
CA MET A 287 -2.82 8.28 -0.63
C MET A 287 -1.90 9.39 -0.13
N GLY A 288 -1.04 9.91 -1.01
CA GLY A 288 -0.21 11.08 -0.70
C GLY A 288 0.91 10.79 0.31
N THR A 289 1.16 9.52 0.63
CA THR A 289 2.27 9.11 1.50
C THR A 289 3.46 8.61 0.67
N TYR A 290 4.67 8.86 1.16
CA TYR A 290 5.90 8.43 0.48
C TYR A 290 6.19 6.95 0.68
N ASN A 291 5.88 6.41 1.87
CA ASN A 291 6.20 5.05 2.26
C ASN A 291 4.91 4.23 2.26
N VAL A 292 4.82 3.34 1.27
CA VAL A 292 3.68 2.42 1.09
C VAL A 292 4.18 0.99 1.09
N GLY A 293 3.36 0.06 1.56
CA GLY A 293 3.81 -1.31 1.77
C GLY A 293 2.71 -2.25 2.20
N TYR A 294 3.12 -3.42 2.68
CA TYR A 294 2.23 -4.45 3.20
C TYR A 294 2.75 -4.93 4.54
N GLY A 295 1.88 -5.06 5.53
CA GLY A 295 2.23 -5.66 6.81
C GLY A 295 2.46 -7.16 6.63
N ALA A 296 3.51 -7.69 7.22
CA ALA A 296 3.83 -9.11 7.21
C ALA A 296 4.01 -9.59 8.65
N ALA A 297 3.05 -10.36 9.14
CA ALA A 297 3.05 -10.92 10.49
C ALA A 297 3.22 -12.44 10.44
N ILE A 298 4.12 -12.94 11.26
CA ILE A 298 4.31 -14.37 11.52
C ILE A 298 3.95 -14.59 12.97
N ILE A 299 2.88 -15.36 13.19
CA ILE A 299 2.38 -15.69 14.53
C ILE A 299 2.84 -17.11 14.85
N ASP A 300 3.73 -17.22 15.82
CA ASP A 300 4.26 -18.50 16.29
C ASP A 300 3.32 -19.11 17.36
N PRO A 301 3.29 -20.46 17.50
CA PRO A 301 2.44 -21.13 18.50
C PRO A 301 2.74 -20.75 19.96
N ASP A 302 3.96 -20.27 20.23
CA ASP A 302 4.41 -19.78 21.54
C ASP A 302 3.97 -18.34 21.82
N ARG A 303 3.06 -17.79 21.01
CA ARG A 303 2.50 -16.44 21.13
C ARG A 303 3.54 -15.33 20.93
N ILE A 304 4.61 -15.62 20.20
CA ILE A 304 5.51 -14.61 19.67
C ILE A 304 5.03 -14.18 18.29
N VAL A 305 5.00 -12.87 18.04
CA VAL A 305 4.69 -12.31 16.72
C VAL A 305 5.95 -11.65 16.19
N THR A 306 6.40 -12.11 15.02
CA THR A 306 7.40 -11.41 14.23
C THR A 306 6.69 -10.58 13.17
N TYR A 307 6.82 -9.25 13.24
CA TYR A 307 6.16 -8.33 12.33
C TYR A 307 7.18 -7.44 11.60
N GLY A 308 6.92 -7.17 10.33
CA GLY A 308 7.60 -6.12 9.60
C GLY A 308 6.79 -5.64 8.41
N VAL A 309 7.28 -4.60 7.72
CA VAL A 309 6.61 -4.07 6.54
C VAL A 309 7.41 -4.43 5.29
N LEU A 310 6.74 -5.04 4.32
CA LEU A 310 7.29 -5.29 2.99
C LEU A 310 7.11 -4.01 2.15
N TRP A 311 8.04 -3.06 2.32
CA TRP A 311 8.00 -1.76 1.67
C TRP A 311 8.02 -1.86 0.15
N SER A 312 7.20 -1.03 -0.49
CA SER A 312 7.07 -0.95 -1.95
C SER A 312 7.81 0.27 -2.51
N PRO A 313 8.20 0.24 -3.81
CA PRO A 313 8.93 1.36 -4.39
C PRO A 313 8.12 2.67 -4.43
N GLN A 314 8.79 3.80 -4.20
CA GLN A 314 8.16 5.13 -4.12
C GLN A 314 7.69 5.64 -5.50
N ARG A 315 6.48 5.28 -5.92
CA ARG A 315 5.98 5.58 -7.28
C ARG A 315 5.93 7.08 -7.58
N LEU A 316 5.51 7.92 -6.64
CA LEU A 316 5.47 9.37 -6.83
C LEU A 316 6.85 9.96 -7.13
N ALA A 317 7.88 9.53 -6.41
CA ALA A 317 9.26 9.96 -6.67
C ALA A 317 9.74 9.54 -8.07
N HIS A 318 9.35 8.35 -8.52
CA HIS A 318 9.66 7.89 -9.88
C HIS A 318 8.91 8.68 -10.97
N LEU A 319 7.63 9.00 -10.75
CA LEU A 319 6.86 9.83 -11.67
C LEU A 319 7.45 11.24 -11.77
N PHE A 320 7.88 11.82 -10.64
CA PHE A 320 8.61 13.09 -10.64
C PHE A 320 9.95 12.98 -11.40
N GLY A 321 10.69 11.90 -11.20
CA GLY A 321 11.94 11.68 -11.94
C GLY A 321 11.74 11.52 -13.45
N TYR A 322 10.61 10.99 -13.91
CA TYR A 322 10.27 11.02 -15.34
C TYR A 322 10.16 12.45 -15.88
N LEU A 323 9.58 13.38 -15.12
CA LEU A 323 9.50 14.79 -15.53
C LEU A 323 10.89 15.41 -15.67
N VAL A 324 11.80 15.10 -14.75
CA VAL A 324 13.19 15.56 -14.79
C VAL A 324 13.92 14.99 -16.02
N VAL A 325 13.84 13.67 -16.22
CA VAL A 325 14.47 12.96 -17.35
C VAL A 325 13.91 13.45 -18.69
N LEU A 326 12.60 13.68 -18.77
CA LEU A 326 11.95 14.24 -19.96
C LEU A 326 12.45 15.66 -20.23
N THR A 327 12.56 16.51 -19.21
CA THR A 327 13.06 17.87 -19.35
C THR A 327 14.50 17.89 -19.87
N ILE A 328 15.39 17.06 -19.31
CA ILE A 328 16.78 16.92 -19.79
C ILE A 328 16.80 16.42 -21.23
N SER A 329 15.97 15.43 -21.56
CA SER A 329 15.88 14.88 -22.92
C SER A 329 15.41 15.92 -23.93
N LEU A 330 14.42 16.75 -23.57
CA LEU A 330 13.94 17.85 -24.41
C LEU A 330 15.03 18.91 -24.62
N LEU A 331 15.81 19.24 -23.58
CA LEU A 331 16.95 20.15 -23.72
C LEU A 331 18.02 19.58 -24.66
N LEU A 332 18.32 18.28 -24.58
CA LEU A 332 19.25 17.62 -25.51
C LEU A 332 18.73 17.65 -26.94
N VAL A 333 17.44 17.42 -27.15
CA VAL A 333 16.79 17.53 -28.47
C VAL A 333 16.85 18.98 -28.97
N LEU A 334 16.55 19.96 -28.12
CA LEU A 334 16.61 21.38 -28.47
C LEU A 334 18.02 21.78 -28.90
N VAL A 335 19.05 21.39 -28.15
CA VAL A 335 20.45 21.60 -28.51
C VAL A 335 20.76 20.91 -29.85
N ALA A 336 20.31 19.68 -30.06
CA ALA A 336 20.51 18.96 -31.32
C ALA A 336 19.94 19.70 -32.54
N VAL A 337 18.77 20.34 -32.39
CA VAL A 337 18.07 21.07 -33.45
C VAL A 337 18.60 22.50 -33.63
N THR A 338 19.05 23.16 -32.56
CA THR A 338 19.50 24.57 -32.56
C THR A 338 21.02 24.76 -32.72
N SER A 339 21.81 23.69 -32.61
CA SER A 339 23.26 23.68 -32.82
C SER A 339 23.82 24.01 -34.24
N PRO A 340 23.09 24.60 -35.21
CA PRO A 340 23.73 25.15 -36.42
C PRO A 340 24.00 26.67 -36.42
N GLN A 341 23.48 27.48 -35.49
CA GLN A 341 23.57 28.96 -35.63
C GLN A 341 24.72 29.65 -34.86
N SER A 342 25.18 29.10 -33.74
CA SER A 342 26.10 29.82 -32.83
C SER A 342 27.60 29.62 -33.10
N VAL A 343 28.00 28.54 -33.79
CA VAL A 343 29.43 28.29 -34.12
C VAL A 343 29.92 29.23 -35.23
N LEU A 344 29.03 29.75 -36.08
CA LEU A 344 29.36 30.75 -37.10
C LEU A 344 29.53 32.16 -36.52
N TYR A 345 28.71 32.54 -35.53
CA TYR A 345 28.81 33.86 -34.89
C TYR A 345 30.09 34.02 -34.06
N LEU A 346 30.54 32.98 -33.33
CA LEU A 346 31.83 33.06 -32.64
C LEU A 346 33.01 33.12 -33.60
N LYS A 347 33.00 32.40 -34.73
CA LYS A 347 34.10 32.51 -35.71
C LYS A 347 34.11 33.84 -36.45
N ILE A 348 32.95 34.43 -36.76
CA ILE A 348 32.87 35.74 -37.42
C ILE A 348 33.27 36.87 -36.46
N MET A 349 32.97 36.76 -35.15
CA MET A 349 33.44 37.72 -34.15
C MET A 349 34.96 37.68 -33.91
N PHE A 350 35.58 36.50 -33.95
CA PHE A 350 37.02 36.36 -33.69
C PHE A 350 37.92 36.46 -34.93
N CYS A 351 37.38 36.40 -36.15
CA CYS A 351 38.15 36.63 -37.39
C CYS A 351 38.15 38.08 -37.91
N ARG A 352 37.56 39.04 -37.18
CA ARG A 352 37.51 40.46 -37.61
C ARG A 352 38.56 41.39 -37.01
N LYS A 353 39.61 40.83 -36.39
CA LYS A 353 40.82 41.57 -35.98
C LYS A 353 42.01 40.96 -36.71
N HIS A 354 42.33 41.49 -37.89
CA HIS A 354 43.65 41.56 -38.52
C HIS A 354 43.42 41.95 -39.99
N THR A 355 43.18 43.24 -40.20
CA THR A 355 43.49 43.96 -41.44
C THR A 355 44.46 45.06 -41.08
#